data_AF-A0A4Q3UP73-F1
#
_entry.id   AF-A0A4Q3UP73-F1
#
_cell.length_a   1.000
_cell.length_b   1.000
_cell.length_c   1.000
_cell.angle_alpha   90.00
_cell.angle_beta   90.00
_cell.angle_gamma   90.00
#
_symmetry.space_group_name_H-M   'P 1'
#
loop_
_entity.id
_entity.type
_entity.pdbx_description
1 polymer ?
#
loop_
_entity_poly.entity_id
_entity_poly.type
_entity_poly.pdbx_seq_one_letter_code
_entity_poly.pdbx_strand_id
1 'polypeptide(L)'
;TLGVTAATPADLRAISADAIIAAGDPSTFAGGGPIIDGKIITLGVIDTFKAKRQAQVPYLVGYNSAEFPAKPEDLDASLARTVGAKPSDLPALVATYPDKADMAARVMGDIIFGEPARTLAAIHAANGQPTWLYRFDVISPSVAGRWKGTAHAQERQYVFDTLHTSPYPTDANDQVQANHAATYWTNFAKAGDPNGTGEPKWPRYSAASDQLLEFTNAGPVAKVSPHKERWEAISARYK
;
A
#
# COMPACT_ATOMS: atom_id res chain seq x y z
N THR A 1 -28.77 2.97 -5.89
CA THR A 1 -29.23 3.91 -6.93
C THR A 1 -30.01 5.02 -6.27
N LEU A 2 -29.80 6.28 -6.64
CA LEU A 2 -30.39 7.45 -5.95
C LEU A 2 -31.90 7.65 -6.19
N GLY A 3 -32.54 6.77 -6.96
CA GLY A 3 -33.99 6.83 -7.22
C GLY A 3 -34.45 8.06 -8.02
N VAL A 4 -33.52 8.84 -8.56
CA VAL A 4 -33.79 10.06 -9.31
C VAL A 4 -33.40 9.91 -10.77
N THR A 5 -34.22 10.46 -11.65
CA THR A 5 -33.85 10.70 -13.05
C THR A 5 -33.39 12.15 -13.14
N ALA A 6 -32.13 12.38 -13.50
CA ALA A 6 -31.57 13.72 -13.68
C ALA A 6 -31.33 13.97 -15.17
N ALA A 7 -31.89 15.06 -15.70
CA ALA A 7 -31.67 15.50 -17.08
C ALA A 7 -30.66 16.67 -17.14
N THR A 8 -30.48 17.38 -16.02
CA THR A 8 -29.59 18.53 -15.91
C THR A 8 -28.69 18.43 -14.67
N PRO A 9 -27.55 19.15 -14.64
CA PRO A 9 -26.75 19.28 -13.43
C PRO A 9 -27.50 19.94 -12.25
N ALA A 10 -28.54 20.73 -12.51
CA ALA A 10 -29.36 21.33 -11.47
C ALA A 10 -30.18 20.26 -10.73
N ASP A 11 -30.71 19.28 -11.46
CA ASP A 11 -31.44 18.14 -10.86
C ASP A 11 -30.53 17.35 -9.91
N LEU A 12 -29.25 17.16 -10.29
CA LEU A 12 -28.26 16.51 -9.42
C LEU A 12 -27.96 17.33 -8.16
N ARG A 13 -27.85 18.66 -8.28
CA ARG A 13 -27.60 19.55 -7.13
C ARG A 13 -28.81 19.68 -6.21
N ALA A 14 -30.01 19.37 -6.68
CA ALA A 14 -31.23 19.37 -5.89
C ALA A 14 -31.35 18.12 -4.99
N ILE A 15 -30.55 17.07 -5.23
CA ILE A 15 -30.52 15.88 -4.38
C ILE A 15 -29.94 16.28 -3.01
N SER A 16 -30.62 15.92 -1.92
CA SER A 16 -30.12 16.19 -0.57
C SER A 16 -28.86 15.39 -0.26
N ALA A 17 -28.00 15.94 0.60
CA ALA A 17 -26.83 15.23 1.10
C ALA A 17 -27.23 13.91 1.78
N ASP A 18 -28.33 13.90 2.55
CA ASP A 18 -28.84 12.70 3.21
C ASP A 18 -29.21 11.58 2.23
N ALA A 19 -29.82 11.94 1.08
CA ALA A 19 -30.15 10.96 0.04
C ALA A 19 -28.87 10.40 -0.64
N ILE A 20 -27.85 11.23 -0.81
CA ILE A 20 -26.54 10.81 -1.34
C ILE A 20 -25.88 9.83 -0.37
N ILE A 21 -25.83 10.17 0.92
CA ILE A 21 -25.26 9.31 1.98
C ILE A 21 -26.03 8.00 2.08
N ALA A 22 -27.37 8.04 2.06
CA ALA A 22 -28.22 6.85 2.16
C ALA A 22 -28.06 5.89 0.97
N ALA A 23 -27.64 6.37 -0.21
CA ALA A 23 -27.37 5.53 -1.37
C ALA A 23 -26.06 4.73 -1.26
N GLY A 24 -25.20 5.05 -0.28
CA GLY A 24 -23.92 4.40 -0.02
C GLY A 24 -22.78 4.95 -0.86
N ASP A 25 -21.56 4.60 -0.44
CA ASP A 25 -20.35 5.06 -1.10
C ASP A 25 -20.15 4.39 -2.47
N PRO A 26 -19.72 5.15 -3.49
CA PRO A 26 -19.36 4.55 -4.77
C PRO A 26 -18.13 3.66 -4.60
N SER A 27 -18.16 2.48 -5.19
CA SER A 27 -17.01 1.57 -5.15
C SER A 27 -15.85 2.15 -5.97
N THR A 28 -14.70 2.37 -5.33
CA THR A 28 -13.46 2.80 -6.00
C THR A 28 -13.09 1.85 -7.14
N PHE A 29 -13.29 0.55 -6.95
CA PHE A 29 -13.01 -0.49 -7.95
C PHE A 29 -14.07 -0.58 -9.06
N ALA A 30 -15.20 0.12 -8.92
CA ALA A 30 -16.25 0.21 -9.93
C ALA A 30 -16.36 1.62 -10.55
N GLY A 31 -15.28 2.42 -10.49
CA GLY A 31 -15.22 3.75 -11.11
C GLY A 31 -15.59 4.92 -10.20
N GLY A 32 -15.74 4.69 -8.89
CA GLY A 32 -15.93 5.74 -7.88
C GLY A 32 -14.66 6.52 -7.50
N GLY A 33 -13.50 6.14 -8.04
CA GLY A 33 -12.21 6.75 -7.75
C GLY A 33 -11.84 7.92 -8.68
N PRO A 34 -10.60 8.41 -8.58
CA PRO A 34 -10.07 9.42 -9.52
C PRO A 34 -10.19 8.95 -10.97
N ILE A 35 -10.59 9.86 -11.86
CA ILE A 35 -10.72 9.61 -13.31
C ILE A 35 -9.75 10.50 -14.09
N ILE A 36 -9.37 10.07 -15.29
CA ILE A 36 -8.64 10.92 -16.24
C ILE A 36 -9.64 11.93 -16.82
N ASP A 37 -9.69 13.12 -16.24
CA ASP A 37 -10.64 14.20 -16.60
C ASP A 37 -10.09 15.13 -17.70
N GLY A 38 -8.82 14.96 -18.08
CA GLY A 38 -8.13 15.80 -19.06
C GLY A 38 -7.81 17.22 -18.55
N LYS A 39 -8.02 17.50 -17.27
CA LYS A 39 -7.80 18.82 -16.65
C LYS A 39 -6.88 18.73 -15.44
N ILE A 40 -7.31 18.02 -14.40
CA ILE A 40 -6.54 17.80 -13.17
C ILE A 40 -5.68 16.55 -13.34
N ILE A 41 -6.29 15.44 -13.79
CA ILE A 41 -5.61 14.17 -14.06
C ILE A 41 -5.64 13.97 -15.57
N THR A 42 -4.49 14.19 -16.19
CA THR A 42 -4.36 14.13 -17.66
C THR A 42 -3.82 12.79 -18.16
N LEU A 43 -3.24 11.97 -17.27
CA LEU A 43 -2.62 10.68 -17.56
C LEU A 43 -2.77 9.73 -16.38
N GLY A 44 -2.64 8.43 -16.63
CA GLY A 44 -2.50 7.43 -15.58
C GLY A 44 -1.24 7.65 -14.75
N VAL A 45 -1.25 7.18 -13.49
CA VAL A 45 -0.15 7.40 -12.53
C VAL A 45 1.17 6.85 -13.06
N ILE A 46 1.19 5.61 -13.56
CA ILE A 46 2.40 4.98 -14.10
C ILE A 46 2.96 5.76 -15.28
N ASP A 47 2.12 6.19 -16.22
CA ASP A 47 2.55 6.95 -17.40
C ASP A 47 3.05 8.35 -17.01
N THR A 48 2.45 8.96 -15.99
CA THR A 48 2.92 10.24 -15.42
C THR A 48 4.34 10.11 -14.86
N PHE A 49 4.62 9.03 -14.12
CA PHE A 49 5.96 8.75 -13.58
C PHE A 49 6.96 8.44 -14.70
N LYS A 50 6.60 7.61 -15.68
CA LYS A 50 7.46 7.29 -16.84
C LYS A 50 7.79 8.53 -17.67
N ALA A 51 6.83 9.44 -17.84
CA ALA A 51 7.01 10.69 -18.58
C ALA A 51 7.67 11.82 -17.76
N LYS A 52 8.09 11.56 -16.50
CA LYS A 52 8.65 12.56 -15.57
C LYS A 52 7.75 13.77 -15.33
N ARG A 53 6.43 13.58 -15.42
CA ARG A 53 5.43 14.66 -15.24
C ARG A 53 4.95 14.82 -13.79
N GLN A 54 5.38 13.94 -12.89
CA GLN A 54 5.20 14.09 -11.45
C GLN A 54 6.35 14.94 -10.85
N ALA A 55 6.21 15.39 -9.60
CA ALA A 55 7.22 16.22 -8.93
C ALA A 55 8.60 15.54 -8.81
N GLN A 56 9.65 16.18 -9.30
CA GLN A 56 11.01 15.64 -9.24
C GLN A 56 11.67 15.93 -7.88
N VAL A 57 11.21 15.23 -6.84
CA VAL A 57 11.63 15.41 -5.43
C VAL A 57 12.00 14.08 -4.77
N PRO A 58 12.73 14.07 -3.62
CA PRO A 58 12.93 12.87 -2.82
C PRO A 58 11.61 12.14 -2.50
N TYR A 59 11.62 10.81 -2.55
CA TYR A 59 10.40 9.99 -2.44
C TYR A 59 10.57 8.84 -1.45
N LEU A 60 9.68 8.80 -0.46
CA LEU A 60 9.55 7.70 0.49
C LEU A 60 8.19 7.04 0.25
N VAL A 61 8.19 5.73 -0.01
CA VAL A 61 6.99 4.95 -0.32
C VAL A 61 7.09 3.57 0.31
N GLY A 62 5.96 2.92 0.59
CA GLY A 62 5.95 1.58 1.13
C GLY A 62 4.56 0.99 1.29
N TYR A 63 4.50 -0.11 2.02
CA TYR A 63 3.31 -0.94 2.19
C TYR A 63 3.43 -1.77 3.48
N ASN A 64 2.30 -2.23 4.02
CA ASN A 64 2.30 -3.13 5.17
C ASN A 64 2.43 -4.60 4.73
N SER A 65 2.85 -5.46 5.63
CA SER A 65 3.14 -6.87 5.32
C SER A 65 1.91 -7.72 5.01
N ALA A 66 0.72 -7.32 5.45
CA ALA A 66 -0.54 -8.02 5.23
C ALA A 66 -1.65 -7.00 4.91
N GLU A 67 -1.49 -6.24 3.83
CA GLU A 67 -2.48 -5.29 3.32
C GLU A 67 -3.76 -6.01 2.85
N PHE A 68 -4.94 -5.47 3.22
CA PHE A 68 -6.28 -6.05 2.97
C PHE A 68 -6.34 -7.59 3.09
N PRO A 69 -6.01 -8.14 4.26
CA PRO A 69 -6.01 -9.57 4.49
C PRO A 69 -7.44 -10.12 4.47
N ALA A 70 -7.67 -11.18 3.69
CA ALA A 70 -8.94 -11.88 3.59
C ALA A 70 -8.88 -13.25 4.28
N LYS A 71 -10.05 -13.83 4.57
CA LYS A 71 -10.13 -15.23 4.98
C LYS A 71 -9.92 -16.16 3.77
N PRO A 72 -9.39 -17.37 3.96
CA PRO A 72 -9.25 -18.36 2.88
C PRO A 72 -10.54 -18.61 2.09
N GLU A 73 -11.70 -18.59 2.76
CA GLU A 73 -13.01 -18.78 2.12
C GLU A 73 -13.38 -17.64 1.16
N ASP A 74 -12.88 -16.43 1.42
CA ASP A 74 -13.21 -15.20 0.69
C ASP A 74 -12.20 -14.87 -0.43
N LEU A 75 -11.16 -15.68 -0.60
CA LEU A 75 -10.06 -15.43 -1.55
C LEU A 75 -10.56 -15.24 -2.99
N ASP A 76 -11.37 -16.18 -3.49
CA ASP A 76 -11.87 -16.18 -4.86
C ASP A 76 -12.75 -14.95 -5.12
N ALA A 77 -13.66 -14.64 -4.20
CA ALA A 77 -14.51 -13.46 -4.30
C ALA A 77 -13.70 -12.15 -4.27
N SER A 78 -12.65 -12.10 -3.45
CA SER A 78 -11.78 -10.92 -3.33
C SER A 78 -10.96 -10.70 -4.60
N LEU A 79 -10.39 -11.76 -5.18
CA LEU A 79 -9.69 -11.69 -6.47
C LEU A 79 -10.64 -11.32 -7.61
N ALA A 80 -11.83 -11.92 -7.66
CA ALA A 80 -12.81 -11.62 -8.70
C ALA A 80 -13.21 -10.15 -8.67
N ARG A 81 -13.48 -9.60 -7.47
CA ARG A 81 -13.84 -8.19 -7.29
C ARG A 81 -12.71 -7.23 -7.65
N THR A 82 -11.46 -7.59 -7.35
CA THR A 82 -10.32 -6.67 -7.46
C THR A 82 -9.69 -6.70 -8.85
N VAL A 83 -9.52 -7.89 -9.41
CA VAL A 83 -8.76 -8.10 -10.65
C VAL A 83 -9.49 -8.96 -11.68
N GLY A 84 -10.78 -9.24 -11.47
CA GLY A 84 -11.61 -9.98 -12.43
C GLY A 84 -11.17 -11.42 -12.69
N ALA A 85 -10.46 -12.05 -11.76
CA ALA A 85 -9.89 -13.39 -11.92
C ALA A 85 -10.12 -14.26 -10.69
N LYS A 86 -10.09 -15.58 -10.85
CA LYS A 86 -10.02 -16.57 -9.74
C LYS A 86 -8.61 -17.18 -9.66
N PRO A 87 -8.23 -17.84 -8.54
CA PRO A 87 -6.91 -18.44 -8.39
C PRO A 87 -6.49 -19.36 -9.54
N SER A 88 -7.42 -20.15 -10.09
CA SER A 88 -7.14 -21.06 -11.21
C SER A 88 -6.83 -20.35 -12.53
N ASP A 89 -7.17 -19.07 -12.68
CA ASP A 89 -6.75 -18.25 -13.83
C ASP A 89 -5.31 -17.72 -13.64
N LEU A 90 -4.71 -17.90 -12.45
CA LEU A 90 -3.45 -17.27 -12.04
C LEU A 90 -2.44 -18.30 -11.48
N PRO A 91 -2.18 -19.43 -12.15
CA PRO A 91 -1.37 -20.52 -11.58
C PRO A 91 0.06 -20.08 -11.21
N ALA A 92 0.67 -19.21 -12.03
CA ALA A 92 2.01 -18.67 -11.75
C ALA A 92 2.04 -17.83 -10.47
N LEU A 93 1.01 -17.02 -10.22
CA LEU A 93 0.91 -16.22 -8.99
C LEU A 93 0.63 -17.11 -7.78
N VAL A 94 -0.31 -18.06 -7.89
CA VAL A 94 -0.66 -19.00 -6.81
C VAL A 94 0.58 -19.77 -6.34
N ALA A 95 1.45 -20.20 -7.26
CA ALA A 95 2.68 -20.93 -6.93
C ALA A 95 3.67 -20.13 -6.07
N THR A 96 3.54 -18.80 -5.98
CA THR A 96 4.41 -17.94 -5.16
C THR A 96 3.96 -17.80 -3.70
N TYR A 97 2.83 -18.42 -3.35
CA TYR A 97 2.31 -18.47 -1.97
C TYR A 97 2.48 -19.88 -1.39
N PRO A 98 2.94 -20.02 -0.14
CA PRO A 98 3.10 -21.33 0.50
C PRO A 98 1.80 -22.13 0.60
N ASP A 99 0.69 -21.45 0.89
CA ASP A 99 -0.62 -22.06 1.02
C ASP A 99 -1.75 -21.05 0.75
N LYS A 100 -2.99 -21.56 0.67
CA LYS A 100 -4.19 -20.75 0.43
C LYS A 100 -4.42 -19.69 1.51
N ALA A 101 -4.05 -19.96 2.75
CA ALA A 101 -4.24 -19.01 3.85
C ALA A 101 -3.20 -17.88 3.85
N ASP A 102 -1.96 -18.13 3.45
CA ASP A 102 -0.97 -17.07 3.19
C ASP A 102 -1.39 -16.23 1.98
N MET A 103 -1.87 -16.87 0.91
CA MET A 103 -2.39 -16.16 -0.26
C MET A 103 -3.56 -15.24 0.12
N ALA A 104 -4.55 -15.76 0.84
CA ALA A 104 -5.70 -14.96 1.31
C ALA A 104 -5.29 -13.78 2.19
N ALA A 105 -4.26 -13.95 3.03
CA ALA A 105 -3.78 -12.89 3.90
C ALA A 105 -2.97 -11.78 3.18
N ARG A 106 -2.48 -12.01 1.95
CA ARG A 106 -1.49 -11.11 1.33
C ARG A 106 -1.78 -10.71 -0.11
N VAL A 107 -2.43 -11.54 -0.92
CA VAL A 107 -2.51 -11.32 -2.37
C VAL A 107 -3.19 -10.03 -2.76
N MET A 108 -4.20 -9.60 -2.01
CA MET A 108 -4.87 -8.31 -2.27
C MET A 108 -3.96 -7.14 -1.97
N GLY A 109 -3.25 -7.23 -0.86
CA GLY A 109 -2.19 -6.33 -0.50
C GLY A 109 -1.08 -6.22 -1.52
N ASP A 110 -0.59 -7.37 -1.97
CA ASP A 110 0.50 -7.50 -2.93
C ASP A 110 0.13 -6.85 -4.28
N ILE A 111 -1.12 -7.04 -4.74
CA ILE A 111 -1.63 -6.50 -6.00
C ILE A 111 -1.94 -4.99 -5.92
N ILE A 112 -2.52 -4.52 -4.82
CA ILE A 112 -3.04 -3.15 -4.71
C ILE A 112 -1.99 -2.17 -4.13
N PHE A 113 -1.09 -2.65 -3.28
CA PHE A 113 -0.14 -1.81 -2.53
C PHE A 113 1.32 -2.17 -2.82
N GLY A 114 1.71 -3.42 -2.53
CA GLY A 114 3.12 -3.83 -2.54
C GLY A 114 3.79 -3.69 -3.90
N GLU A 115 3.25 -4.36 -4.93
CA GLU A 115 3.81 -4.28 -6.28
C GLU A 115 3.73 -2.87 -6.88
N PRO A 116 2.59 -2.13 -6.78
CA PRO A 116 2.54 -0.75 -7.25
C PRO A 116 3.54 0.19 -6.56
N ALA A 117 3.71 0.08 -5.24
CA ALA A 117 4.69 0.86 -4.48
C ALA A 117 6.12 0.59 -4.98
N ARG A 118 6.47 -0.68 -5.16
CA ARG A 118 7.77 -1.11 -5.69
C ARG A 118 7.99 -0.62 -7.12
N THR A 119 6.99 -0.72 -7.98
CA THR A 119 7.05 -0.26 -9.38
C THR A 119 7.22 1.25 -9.48
N LEU A 120 6.47 2.05 -8.70
CA LEU A 120 6.63 3.50 -8.65
C LEU A 120 8.00 3.90 -8.10
N ALA A 121 8.49 3.22 -7.06
CA ALA A 121 9.83 3.43 -6.53
C ALA A 121 10.90 3.17 -7.60
N ALA A 122 10.76 2.11 -8.39
CA ALA A 122 11.69 1.78 -9.48
C ALA A 122 11.72 2.86 -10.57
N ILE A 123 10.55 3.31 -11.03
CA ILE A 123 10.45 4.35 -12.07
C ILE A 123 11.03 5.67 -11.55
N HIS A 124 10.68 6.07 -10.33
CA HIS A 124 11.16 7.32 -9.74
C HIS A 124 12.67 7.34 -9.50
N ALA A 125 13.23 6.23 -9.01
CA ALA A 125 14.67 6.05 -8.88
C ALA A 125 15.38 6.09 -10.24
N ALA A 126 14.84 5.41 -11.27
CA ALA A 126 15.39 5.44 -12.62
C ALA A 126 15.35 6.82 -13.27
N ASN A 127 14.44 7.70 -12.82
CA ASN A 127 14.39 9.10 -13.24
C ASN A 127 15.48 9.98 -12.59
N GLY A 128 16.30 9.41 -11.70
CA GLY A 128 17.41 10.08 -11.02
C GLY A 128 17.05 10.66 -9.65
N GLN A 129 15.86 10.35 -9.12
CA GLN A 129 15.41 10.91 -7.85
C GLN A 129 15.79 10.04 -6.65
N PRO A 130 16.21 10.63 -5.51
CA PRO A 130 16.41 9.90 -4.27
C PRO A 130 15.10 9.20 -3.85
N THR A 131 15.15 7.88 -3.71
CA THR A 131 13.97 7.06 -3.46
C THR A 131 14.23 6.04 -2.37
N TRP A 132 13.27 5.80 -1.49
CA TRP A 132 13.33 4.82 -0.41
C TRP A 132 12.04 4.02 -0.36
N LEU A 133 12.18 2.70 -0.33
CA LEU A 133 11.06 1.76 -0.21
C LEU A 133 11.05 1.17 1.20
N TYR A 134 9.88 1.08 1.86
CA TYR A 134 9.71 0.31 3.09
C TYR A 134 8.67 -0.79 2.97
N ARG A 135 8.81 -1.79 3.85
CA ARG A 135 7.77 -2.73 4.23
C ARG A 135 7.56 -2.64 5.74
N PHE A 136 6.33 -2.47 6.20
CA PHE A 136 6.02 -2.40 7.63
C PHE A 136 5.43 -3.73 8.11
N ASP A 137 6.12 -4.40 9.03
CA ASP A 137 5.81 -5.73 9.56
C ASP A 137 5.98 -5.79 11.09
N VAL A 138 5.47 -4.76 11.78
CA VAL A 138 5.35 -4.74 13.24
C VAL A 138 3.94 -5.17 13.61
N ILE A 139 3.84 -6.21 14.44
CA ILE A 139 2.56 -6.71 14.93
C ILE A 139 2.52 -6.70 16.46
N SER A 140 1.53 -6.00 17.03
CA SER A 140 1.28 -6.07 18.47
C SER A 140 0.89 -7.51 18.84
N PRO A 141 1.36 -8.04 19.99
CA PRO A 141 0.97 -9.36 20.46
C PRO A 141 -0.54 -9.58 20.55
N SER A 142 -1.32 -8.51 20.80
CA SER A 142 -2.77 -8.60 20.95
C SER A 142 -3.49 -9.00 19.66
N VAL A 143 -2.84 -8.85 18.50
CA VAL A 143 -3.41 -9.17 17.19
C VAL A 143 -2.63 -10.22 16.41
N ALA A 144 -1.51 -10.71 16.95
CA ALA A 144 -0.67 -11.72 16.31
C ALA A 144 -1.38 -13.06 16.05
N GLY A 145 -2.40 -13.41 16.85
CA GLY A 145 -3.24 -14.59 16.59
C GLY A 145 -4.31 -14.36 15.49
N ARG A 146 -4.56 -13.11 15.11
CA ARG A 146 -5.59 -12.73 14.13
C ARG A 146 -5.03 -12.44 12.74
N TRP A 147 -3.84 -11.86 12.66
CA TRP A 147 -3.23 -11.44 11.39
C TRP A 147 -1.85 -12.06 11.21
N LYS A 148 -1.51 -12.42 9.97
CA LYS A 148 -0.18 -12.96 9.58
C LYS A 148 0.86 -11.86 9.30
N GLY A 149 0.56 -10.61 9.66
CA GLY A 149 1.35 -9.41 9.40
C GLY A 149 0.56 -8.15 9.76
N THR A 150 1.17 -7.00 9.53
CA THR A 150 0.55 -5.69 9.75
C THR A 150 -0.52 -5.41 8.71
N ALA A 151 -1.75 -5.22 9.19
CA ALA A 151 -2.91 -4.91 8.35
C ALA A 151 -2.86 -3.47 7.82
N HIS A 152 -3.75 -3.16 6.86
CA HIS A 152 -3.84 -1.83 6.25
C HIS A 152 -3.98 -0.71 7.30
N ALA A 153 -3.23 0.37 7.08
CA ALA A 153 -3.23 1.60 7.85
C ALA A 153 -2.80 1.48 9.32
N GLN A 154 -2.30 0.31 9.76
CA GLN A 154 -1.85 0.05 11.13
C GLN A 154 -0.45 0.62 11.43
N GLU A 155 0.34 0.95 10.42
CA GLU A 155 1.65 1.62 10.57
C GLU A 155 1.51 3.09 10.97
N ARG A 156 0.39 3.73 10.62
CA ARG A 156 0.17 5.17 10.87
C ARG A 156 0.40 5.56 12.32
N GLN A 157 -0.14 4.80 13.27
CA GLN A 157 0.02 5.09 14.70
C GLN A 157 1.47 5.00 15.20
N TYR A 158 2.32 4.23 14.51
CA TYR A 158 3.76 4.17 14.79
C TYR A 158 4.47 5.37 14.18
N VAL A 159 4.14 5.72 12.93
CA VAL A 159 4.71 6.88 12.22
C VAL A 159 4.39 8.19 12.93
N PHE A 160 3.17 8.33 13.46
CA PHE A 160 2.70 9.55 14.14
C PHE A 160 2.95 9.57 15.65
N ASP A 161 3.50 8.49 16.23
CA ASP A 161 3.65 8.32 17.67
C ASP A 161 2.32 8.51 18.44
N THR A 162 1.26 7.88 17.95
CA THR A 162 -0.10 7.95 18.51
C THR A 162 -0.64 6.58 18.87
N LEU A 163 0.18 5.68 19.42
CA LEU A 163 -0.24 4.33 19.80
C LEU A 163 -1.45 4.30 20.74
N HIS A 164 -1.66 5.35 21.54
CA HIS A 164 -2.83 5.53 22.40
C HIS A 164 -4.17 5.60 21.63
N THR A 165 -4.16 5.86 20.32
CA THR A 165 -5.36 5.82 19.46
C THR A 165 -5.61 4.45 18.83
N SER A 166 -4.74 3.46 19.10
CA SER A 166 -4.87 2.12 18.56
C SER A 166 -6.19 1.49 19.02
N PRO A 167 -6.97 0.86 18.11
CA PRO A 167 -8.15 0.08 18.49
C PRO A 167 -7.78 -1.25 19.18
N TYR A 168 -6.49 -1.58 19.23
CA TYR A 168 -5.96 -2.79 19.85
C TYR A 168 -4.94 -2.43 20.94
N PRO A 169 -4.81 -3.24 22.00
CA PRO A 169 -3.76 -3.05 22.99
C PRO A 169 -2.37 -2.99 22.34
N THR A 170 -1.55 -2.04 22.77
CA THR A 170 -0.14 -1.93 22.39
C THR A 170 0.74 -2.13 23.62
N ASP A 171 1.98 -2.53 23.43
CA ASP A 171 2.95 -2.75 24.50
C ASP A 171 4.18 -1.82 24.39
N ALA A 172 5.16 -2.04 25.26
CA ALA A 172 6.39 -1.27 25.28
C ALA A 172 7.24 -1.46 24.01
N ASN A 173 7.18 -2.64 23.38
CA ASN A 173 7.89 -2.89 22.14
C ASN A 173 7.25 -2.12 20.98
N ASP A 174 5.93 -1.98 20.95
CA ASP A 174 5.26 -1.12 19.97
C ASP A 174 5.77 0.33 20.05
N GLN A 175 5.96 0.86 21.27
CA GLN A 175 6.53 2.20 21.46
C GLN A 175 7.97 2.31 20.96
N VAL A 176 8.80 1.27 21.15
CA VAL A 176 10.15 1.21 20.56
C VAL A 176 10.07 1.29 19.04
N GLN A 177 9.16 0.54 18.42
CA GLN A 177 8.98 0.57 16.97
C GLN A 177 8.42 1.90 16.45
N ALA A 178 7.55 2.56 17.22
CA ALA A 178 7.06 3.91 16.91
C ALA A 178 8.20 4.94 16.92
N ASN A 179 9.09 4.86 17.90
CA ASN A 179 10.26 5.75 17.96
C ASN A 179 11.16 5.61 16.73
N HIS A 180 11.40 4.37 16.26
CA HIS A 180 12.15 4.12 15.01
C HIS A 180 11.43 4.75 13.81
N ALA A 181 10.14 4.46 13.62
CA ALA A 181 9.36 4.98 12.49
C ALA A 181 9.32 6.52 12.49
N ALA A 182 8.99 7.15 13.62
CA ALA A 182 8.96 8.59 13.77
C ALA A 182 10.34 9.23 13.49
N THR A 183 11.43 8.58 13.88
CA THR A 183 12.80 9.06 13.60
C THR A 183 13.08 9.11 12.09
N TYR A 184 12.82 8.03 11.35
CA TYR A 184 13.03 8.05 9.89
C TYR A 184 12.13 9.08 9.18
N TRP A 185 10.86 9.17 9.56
CA TRP A 185 9.93 10.12 8.94
C TRP A 185 10.30 11.57 9.22
N THR A 186 10.71 11.89 10.45
CA THR A 186 11.13 13.26 10.78
C THR A 186 12.47 13.63 10.16
N ASN A 187 13.41 12.69 10.02
CA ASN A 187 14.65 12.92 9.26
C ASN A 187 14.34 13.22 7.78
N PHE A 188 13.48 12.41 7.16
CA PHE A 188 13.07 12.61 5.78
C PHE A 188 12.39 13.96 5.57
N ALA A 189 11.47 14.35 6.47
CA ALA A 189 10.80 15.64 6.40
C ALA A 189 11.77 16.84 6.52
N LYS A 190 12.83 16.71 7.33
CA LYS A 190 13.84 17.77 7.55
C LYS A 190 14.81 17.90 6.38
N ALA A 191 15.25 16.79 5.81
CA ALA A 191 16.44 16.75 4.95
C ALA A 191 16.24 16.08 3.58
N GLY A 192 15.08 15.46 3.32
CA GLY A 192 14.86 14.64 2.13
C GLY A 192 15.66 13.33 2.11
N ASP A 193 16.25 12.93 3.23
CA ASP A 193 16.93 11.65 3.45
C ASP A 193 16.45 11.10 4.81
N PRO A 194 15.92 9.87 4.88
CA PRO A 194 15.41 9.31 6.13
C PRO A 194 16.53 8.93 7.11
N ASN A 195 17.79 8.87 6.65
CA ASN A 195 18.91 8.42 7.48
C ASN A 195 19.41 9.51 8.45
N GLY A 196 19.81 9.07 9.65
CA GLY A 196 20.43 9.89 10.68
C GLY A 196 21.34 9.06 11.59
N THR A 197 21.74 9.63 12.72
CA THR A 197 22.51 8.90 13.75
C THR A 197 21.61 7.97 14.56
N GLY A 198 22.08 6.77 14.89
CA GLY A 198 21.40 5.84 15.82
C GLY A 198 20.45 4.83 15.17
N GLU A 199 20.13 5.01 13.89
CA GLU A 199 19.28 4.11 13.11
C GLU A 199 20.10 3.27 12.10
N PRO A 200 19.67 2.03 11.80
CA PRO A 200 20.19 1.28 10.65
C PRO A 200 20.10 2.08 9.35
N LYS A 201 21.04 1.85 8.43
CA LYS A 201 21.03 2.54 7.14
C LYS A 201 19.83 2.08 6.31
N TRP A 202 18.93 2.98 5.95
CA TRP A 202 17.92 2.76 4.92
C TRP A 202 18.54 2.95 3.53
N PRO A 203 18.71 1.87 2.74
CA PRO A 203 19.30 1.95 1.41
C PRO A 203 18.42 2.78 0.47
N ARG A 204 19.06 3.54 -0.42
CA ARG A 204 18.36 4.12 -1.56
C ARG A 204 17.88 2.99 -2.46
N TYR A 205 16.61 3.07 -2.86
CA TYR A 205 16.00 2.09 -3.74
C TYR A 205 16.59 2.18 -5.15
N SER A 206 16.84 1.02 -5.75
CA SER A 206 17.10 0.87 -7.18
C SER A 206 16.52 -0.47 -7.63
N ALA A 207 16.08 -0.59 -8.88
CA ALA A 207 15.59 -1.86 -9.41
C ALA A 207 16.67 -2.96 -9.43
N ALA A 208 17.95 -2.58 -9.48
CA ALA A 208 19.07 -3.52 -9.51
C ALA A 208 19.34 -4.16 -8.14
N SER A 209 19.32 -3.37 -7.07
CA SER A 209 19.51 -3.88 -5.70
C SER A 209 18.21 -4.44 -5.10
N ASP A 210 17.08 -3.84 -5.48
CA ASP A 210 15.74 -4.13 -4.95
C ASP A 210 15.70 -4.18 -3.42
N GLN A 211 16.43 -3.27 -2.76
CA GLN A 211 16.53 -3.22 -1.30
C GLN A 211 15.52 -2.23 -0.70
N LEU A 212 14.91 -2.64 0.42
CA LEU A 212 14.00 -1.83 1.23
C LEU A 212 14.44 -1.82 2.70
N LEU A 213 13.85 -0.93 3.49
CA LEU A 213 13.88 -1.04 4.95
C LEU A 213 12.61 -1.74 5.43
N GLU A 214 12.78 -2.83 6.16
CA GLU A 214 11.66 -3.54 6.79
C GLU A 214 11.57 -3.16 8.26
N PHE A 215 10.44 -2.63 8.71
CA PHE A 215 10.16 -2.43 10.12
C PHE A 215 9.65 -3.75 10.69
N THR A 216 10.35 -4.34 11.65
CA THR A 216 9.96 -5.60 12.31
C THR A 216 9.78 -5.38 13.80
N ASN A 217 9.18 -6.33 14.52
CA ASN A 217 9.15 -6.30 15.99
C ASN A 217 10.54 -6.28 16.65
N ALA A 218 11.61 -6.65 15.93
CA ALA A 218 12.98 -6.65 16.44
C ALA A 218 13.78 -5.39 16.03
N GLY A 219 13.13 -4.41 15.41
CA GLY A 219 13.79 -3.23 14.86
C GLY A 219 13.75 -3.14 13.33
N PRO A 220 14.13 -1.98 12.78
CA PRO A 220 14.27 -1.78 11.34
C PRO A 220 15.47 -2.55 10.77
N VAL A 221 15.30 -3.20 9.62
CA VAL A 221 16.36 -3.97 8.95
C VAL A 221 16.37 -3.71 7.45
N ALA A 222 17.54 -3.36 6.91
CA ALA A 222 17.74 -3.25 5.47
C ALA A 222 17.88 -4.63 4.85
N LYS A 223 17.10 -4.93 3.82
CA LYS A 223 17.12 -6.23 3.14
C LYS A 223 16.66 -6.12 1.70
N VAL A 224 16.92 -7.16 0.92
CA VAL A 224 16.29 -7.33 -0.39
C VAL A 224 14.78 -7.50 -0.19
N SER A 225 13.99 -6.86 -1.07
CA SER A 225 12.54 -6.99 -1.09
C SER A 225 12.16 -8.48 -1.09
N PRO A 226 11.31 -8.93 -0.16
CA PRO A 226 10.92 -10.32 -0.11
C PRO A 226 10.05 -10.66 -1.32
N HIS A 227 9.96 -11.94 -1.68
CA HIS A 227 9.00 -12.45 -2.68
C HIS A 227 9.20 -11.91 -4.12
N LYS A 228 10.44 -11.83 -4.61
CA LYS A 228 10.74 -11.40 -6.00
C LYS A 228 9.86 -12.08 -7.06
N GLU A 229 9.74 -13.41 -7.01
CA GLU A 229 8.91 -14.19 -7.95
C GLU A 229 7.43 -13.78 -7.93
N ARG A 230 6.92 -13.41 -6.75
CA ARG A 230 5.55 -12.89 -6.58
C ARG A 230 5.37 -11.55 -7.27
N TRP A 231 6.31 -10.63 -7.10
CA TRP A 231 6.27 -9.34 -7.80
C TRP A 231 6.31 -9.52 -9.31
N GLU A 232 7.18 -10.41 -9.80
CA GLU A 232 7.27 -10.72 -11.23
C GLU A 232 5.97 -11.33 -11.77
N ALA A 233 5.34 -12.25 -11.03
CA ALA A 233 4.05 -12.83 -11.39
C ALA A 233 2.91 -11.80 -11.41
N ILE A 234 2.92 -10.82 -10.49
CA ILE A 234 1.94 -9.71 -10.48
C ILE A 234 2.19 -8.76 -11.65
N SER A 235 3.43 -8.27 -11.81
CA SER A 235 3.76 -7.32 -12.88
C SER A 235 3.55 -7.90 -14.28
N ALA A 236 3.73 -9.21 -14.47
CA ALA A 236 3.48 -9.88 -15.75
C ALA A 236 2.02 -9.78 -16.22
N ARG A 237 1.07 -9.49 -15.33
CA ARG A 237 -0.34 -9.30 -15.68
C ARG A 237 -0.63 -7.97 -16.39
N TYR A 238 0.29 -7.02 -16.31
CA TYR A 238 0.12 -5.66 -16.83
C TYR A 238 1.01 -5.37 -18.05
N LYS A 239 1.70 -6.39 -18.57
CA LYS A 239 2.48 -6.34 -19.82
C LYS A 239 1.65 -6.89 -20.97
#